data_AF-A0A656GK43-F1
#
_entry.id   AF-A0A656GK43-F1
#
_cell.length_a   1.000
_cell.length_b   1.000
_cell.length_c   1.000
_cell.angle_alpha   90.00
_cell.angle_beta   90.00
_cell.angle_gamma   90.00
#
_symmetry.space_group_name_H-M   'P 1'
#
loop_
_entity.id
_entity.type
_entity.pdbx_description
1 polymer ?
#
loop_
_entity_poly.entity_id
_entity_poly.type
_entity_poly.pdbx_seq_one_letter_code
_entity_poly.pdbx_strand_id
1 'polypeptide(L)'
;SRWHLSPFVSADYAHIDVDGYSEKGDRSTALTFSDQTRKSRRAGVGVQGKFQVTPSTQVWGEVAHEREFESDQQDVTMALNSVQSVGFTLEGYTPQRELNRATLGVSQKLTQDLTLRGNYNWRKNDDVTQQGVNVALSMSF
;
A
#
# COMPACT_ATOMS: atom_id res chain seq x y z
N SER A 1 -12.56 29.93 4.47
CA SER A 1 -12.27 29.46 5.84
C SER A 1 -10.83 29.01 5.92
N ARG A 2 -10.09 29.30 7.00
CA ARG A 2 -8.66 28.94 7.13
C ARG A 2 -8.42 27.45 7.38
N TRP A 3 -9.46 26.71 7.72
CA TRP A 3 -9.39 25.28 7.97
C TRP A 3 -10.58 24.56 7.37
N HIS A 4 -10.39 23.28 7.09
CA HIS A 4 -11.44 22.39 6.61
C HIS A 4 -11.18 20.99 7.18
N LEU A 5 -12.25 20.35 7.65
CA LEU A 5 -12.25 18.99 8.19
C LEU A 5 -13.38 18.23 7.53
N SER A 6 -13.12 17.02 7.06
CA SER A 6 -14.11 16.18 6.39
C SER A 6 -13.95 14.73 6.84
N PRO A 7 -15.01 14.10 7.37
CA PRO A 7 -15.06 12.64 7.43
C PRO A 7 -15.15 12.07 6.02
N PHE A 8 -14.72 10.82 5.84
CA PHE A 8 -14.87 10.08 4.59
C PHE A 8 -15.00 8.57 4.85
N VAL A 9 -15.53 7.89 3.83
CA VAL A 9 -15.49 6.43 3.71
C VAL A 9 -14.73 6.07 2.44
N SER A 10 -14.01 4.96 2.44
CA SER A 10 -13.21 4.48 1.30
C SER A 10 -13.52 3.02 0.99
N ALA A 11 -13.42 2.67 -0.29
CA ALA A 11 -13.47 1.29 -0.75
C ALA A 11 -12.36 1.08 -1.80
N ASP A 12 -11.53 0.07 -1.58
CA ASP A 12 -10.36 -0.23 -2.41
C ASP A 12 -10.40 -1.70 -2.85
N TYR A 13 -10.19 -1.94 -4.15
CA TYR A 13 -10.00 -3.28 -4.70
C TYR A 13 -8.65 -3.35 -5.41
N ALA A 14 -7.83 -4.34 -5.06
CA ALA A 14 -6.58 -4.62 -5.75
C ALA A 14 -6.49 -6.10 -6.09
N HIS A 15 -6.03 -6.37 -7.31
CA HIS A 15 -5.74 -7.70 -7.82
C HIS A 15 -4.29 -7.69 -8.29
N ILE A 16 -3.48 -8.59 -7.74
CA ILE A 16 -2.04 -8.65 -7.98
C ILE A 16 -1.76 -10.08 -8.44
N ASP A 17 -1.24 -10.21 -9.65
CA ASP A 17 -0.80 -11.47 -10.21
C ASP A 17 0.72 -11.41 -10.39
N VAL A 18 1.40 -12.46 -9.93
CA VAL A 18 2.84 -12.65 -10.10
C VAL A 18 3.04 -13.98 -10.81
N ASP A 19 3.61 -13.90 -12.01
CA ASP A 19 3.92 -15.08 -12.81
C ASP A 19 4.90 -15.99 -12.04
N GLY A 20 4.65 -17.29 -12.16
CA GLY A 20 5.53 -18.33 -11.65
C GLY A 20 6.91 -18.27 -12.30
N TYR A 21 7.92 -18.73 -11.57
CA TYR A 21 9.28 -18.76 -12.07
C TYR A 21 10.02 -19.99 -11.56
N SER A 22 11.03 -20.40 -12.32
CA SER A 22 11.94 -21.47 -11.94
C SER A 22 13.30 -20.89 -11.56
N GLU A 23 13.81 -21.31 -10.41
CA GLU A 23 15.18 -21.01 -10.02
C GLU A 23 16.17 -21.66 -10.99
N LYS A 24 17.35 -21.05 -11.17
CA LYS A 24 18.32 -21.56 -12.16
C LYS A 24 18.95 -22.88 -11.70
N GLY A 25 18.91 -23.88 -12.58
CA GLY A 25 19.59 -25.17 -12.46
C GLY A 25 18.75 -26.28 -11.83
N ASP A 26 19.28 -27.51 -11.80
CA ASP A 26 18.57 -28.71 -11.35
C ASP A 26 19.14 -29.30 -10.04
N ARG A 27 19.67 -28.43 -9.18
CA ARG A 27 20.14 -28.87 -7.85
C ARG A 27 18.95 -29.35 -7.03
N SER A 28 19.18 -30.22 -6.06
CA SER A 28 18.14 -30.74 -5.15
C SER A 28 17.47 -29.67 -4.27
N THR A 29 17.89 -28.41 -4.36
CA THR A 29 17.31 -27.26 -3.67
C THR A 29 16.69 -26.24 -4.62
N ALA A 30 16.79 -26.44 -5.94
CA ALA A 30 16.23 -25.51 -6.92
C ALA A 30 14.72 -25.74 -7.02
N LEU A 31 13.95 -24.67 -6.88
CA LEU A 31 12.50 -24.69 -6.83
C LEU A 31 11.87 -24.02 -8.07
N THR A 32 10.75 -24.57 -8.50
CA THR A 32 9.82 -23.93 -9.42
C THR A 32 8.61 -23.48 -8.62
N PHE A 33 8.33 -22.19 -8.66
CA PHE A 33 7.18 -21.55 -8.04
C PHE A 33 6.08 -21.39 -9.08
N SER A 34 4.85 -21.77 -8.71
CA SER A 34 3.67 -21.54 -9.55
C SER A 34 3.23 -20.07 -9.51
N ASP A 35 2.36 -19.68 -10.44
CA ASP A 35 1.71 -18.38 -10.45
C ASP A 35 1.04 -18.11 -9.10
N GLN A 36 1.17 -16.87 -8.61
CA GLN A 36 0.60 -16.42 -7.35
C GLN A 36 -0.34 -15.24 -7.60
N THR A 37 -1.60 -15.44 -7.23
CA THR A 37 -2.64 -14.43 -7.34
C THR A 37 -3.10 -13.99 -5.97
N ARG A 38 -3.07 -12.68 -5.72
CA ARG A 38 -3.59 -12.07 -4.51
C ARG A 38 -4.70 -11.08 -4.82
N LYS A 39 -5.81 -11.18 -4.08
CA LYS A 39 -6.90 -10.20 -4.08
C LYS A 39 -6.89 -9.44 -2.76
N SER A 40 -7.29 -8.18 -2.81
CA SER A 40 -7.47 -7.32 -1.65
C SER A 40 -8.75 -6.51 -1.87
N ARG A 41 -9.64 -6.56 -0.89
CA ARG A 41 -10.87 -5.76 -0.81
C ARG A 41 -10.86 -5.08 0.54
N ARG A 42 -10.70 -3.75 0.54
CA ARG A 42 -10.67 -2.97 1.77
C ARG A 42 -11.83 -1.99 1.81
N ALA A 43 -12.46 -1.87 2.96
CA ALA A 43 -13.32 -0.74 3.26
C ALA A 43 -12.75 0.04 4.45
N GLY A 44 -12.82 1.36 4.40
CA GLY A 44 -12.26 2.20 5.44
C GLY A 44 -13.12 3.39 5.79
N VAL A 45 -12.86 3.91 6.97
CA VAL A 45 -13.45 5.14 7.49
C VAL A 45 -12.32 6.03 7.98
N GLY A 46 -12.43 7.33 7.75
CA GLY A 46 -11.38 8.26 8.11
C GLY A 46 -11.84 9.68 8.23
N VAL A 47 -10.90 10.52 8.63
CA VAL A 47 -11.06 11.96 8.68
C VAL A 47 -9.84 12.62 8.06
N GLN A 48 -10.09 13.61 7.22
CA GLN A 48 -9.05 14.43 6.62
C GLN A 48 -9.25 15.89 6.97
N GLY A 49 -8.14 16.60 7.14
CA GLY A 49 -8.13 18.01 7.48
C GLY A 49 -7.07 18.76 6.72
N LYS A 50 -7.32 20.06 6.50
CA LYS A 50 -6.33 21.01 6.01
C LYS A 50 -6.44 22.33 6.73
N PHE A 51 -5.30 22.98 6.91
CA PHE A 51 -5.17 24.26 7.57
C PHE A 51 -4.22 25.16 6.78
N GLN A 52 -4.69 26.36 6.44
CA GLN A 52 -3.90 27.39 5.79
C GLN A 52 -3.12 28.18 6.84
N VAL A 53 -1.82 27.90 6.94
CA VAL A 53 -0.90 28.55 7.89
C VAL A 53 -0.61 29.98 7.42
N THR A 54 -0.33 30.14 6.13
CA THR A 54 -0.10 31.44 5.47
C THR A 54 -0.81 31.45 4.11
N PRO A 55 -0.93 32.60 3.42
CA PRO A 55 -1.48 32.63 2.06
C PRO A 55 -0.77 31.69 1.07
N SER A 56 0.53 31.43 1.27
CA SER A 56 1.35 30.55 0.46
C SER A 56 1.51 29.13 1.03
N THR A 57 1.23 28.90 2.31
CA THR A 57 1.53 27.64 3.01
C THR A 57 0.28 26.99 3.56
N GLN A 58 0.06 25.73 3.20
CA GLN A 58 -1.02 24.90 3.73
C GLN A 58 -0.44 23.61 4.30
N VAL A 59 -0.91 23.22 5.48
CA VAL A 59 -0.68 21.87 6.03
C VAL A 59 -1.95 21.06 5.90
N TRP A 60 -1.82 19.76 5.74
CA TRP A 60 -2.94 18.84 5.64
C TRP A 60 -2.56 17.50 6.26
N GLY A 61 -3.56 16.74 6.64
CA GLY A 61 -3.36 15.40 7.13
C GLY A 61 -4.65 14.60 7.10
N GLU A 62 -4.50 13.29 7.19
CA GLU A 62 -5.59 12.35 7.26
C GLU A 62 -5.22 11.19 8.19
N VAL A 63 -6.23 10.64 8.83
CA VAL A 63 -6.15 9.37 9.53
C VAL A 63 -7.32 8.51 9.11
N ALA A 64 -7.08 7.23 8.87
CA ALA A 64 -8.12 6.29 8.52
C ALA A 64 -7.83 4.90 9.08
N HIS A 65 -8.91 4.18 9.30
CA HIS A 65 -8.92 2.79 9.69
C HIS A 65 -9.62 2.01 8.57
N GLU A 66 -8.95 0.98 8.08
CA GLU A 66 -9.37 0.12 6.98
C GLU A 66 -9.44 -1.32 7.44
N ARG A 67 -10.43 -2.03 6.90
CA ARG A 67 -10.60 -3.47 7.09
C ARG A 67 -10.46 -4.21 5.77
N GLU A 68 -9.59 -5.20 5.76
CA GLU A 68 -9.38 -6.15 4.66
C GLU A 68 -10.38 -7.30 4.77
N PHE A 69 -11.11 -7.57 3.69
CA PHE A 69 -12.08 -8.66 3.60
C PHE A 69 -11.50 -9.90 2.94
N GLU A 70 -10.44 -9.77 2.14
CA GLU A 70 -9.72 -10.91 1.56
C GLU A 70 -8.55 -11.29 2.49
N SER A 71 -8.88 -11.98 3.59
CA SER A 71 -7.92 -12.40 4.63
C SER A 71 -7.50 -13.87 4.54
N ASP A 72 -7.84 -14.54 3.45
CA ASP A 72 -7.51 -15.95 3.27
C ASP A 72 -6.00 -16.14 3.16
N GLN A 73 -5.49 -17.11 3.91
CA GLN A 73 -4.08 -17.49 3.90
C GLN A 73 -3.66 -17.83 2.48
N GLN A 74 -2.58 -17.19 2.02
CA GLN A 74 -2.09 -17.40 0.67
C GLN A 74 -1.34 -18.73 0.62
N ASP A 75 -1.71 -19.58 -0.32
CA ASP A 75 -1.03 -20.85 -0.55
C ASP A 75 0.02 -20.67 -1.65
N VAL A 76 1.24 -21.14 -1.40
CA VAL A 76 2.33 -21.10 -2.38
C VAL A 76 2.64 -22.51 -2.85
N THR A 77 2.31 -22.80 -4.10
CA THR A 77 2.58 -24.10 -4.73
C THR A 77 3.97 -24.11 -5.36
N MET A 78 4.80 -25.06 -4.95
CA MET A 78 6.18 -25.20 -5.35
C MET A 78 6.48 -26.64 -5.78
N ALA A 79 7.51 -26.83 -6.61
CA ALA A 79 8.06 -28.15 -6.92
C ALA A 79 9.59 -28.07 -6.96
N LEU A 80 10.28 -29.18 -6.68
CA LEU A 80 11.73 -29.26 -6.95
C LEU A 80 11.96 -29.35 -8.46
N ASN A 81 12.91 -28.59 -8.99
CA ASN A 81 13.28 -28.64 -10.40
C ASN A 81 13.70 -30.04 -10.85
N SER A 82 14.37 -30.79 -9.95
CA SER A 82 14.79 -32.16 -10.19
C SER A 82 13.65 -33.19 -10.19
N VAL A 83 12.48 -32.84 -9.62
CA VAL A 83 11.31 -33.73 -9.52
C VAL A 83 10.01 -32.92 -9.71
N GLN A 84 9.83 -32.33 -10.89
CA GLN A 84 8.68 -31.47 -11.20
C GLN A 84 7.32 -32.19 -11.12
N SER A 85 7.31 -33.53 -11.14
CA SER A 85 6.10 -34.34 -10.99
C SER A 85 5.52 -34.36 -9.57
N VAL A 86 6.25 -33.84 -8.58
CA VAL A 86 5.82 -33.79 -7.18
C VAL A 86 5.77 -32.33 -6.72
N GLY A 87 4.60 -31.72 -6.86
CA GLY A 87 4.30 -30.41 -6.30
C GLY A 87 3.87 -30.51 -4.83
N PHE A 88 4.21 -29.50 -4.04
CA PHE A 88 3.75 -29.32 -2.67
C PHE A 88 3.30 -27.88 -2.45
N THR A 89 2.27 -27.71 -1.63
CA THR A 89 1.70 -26.40 -1.30
C THR A 89 2.07 -26.07 0.14
N LEU A 90 2.67 -24.90 0.34
CA LEU A 90 3.00 -24.38 1.65
C LEU A 90 2.13 -23.17 1.96
N GLU A 91 1.68 -23.12 3.20
CA GLU A 91 1.04 -21.96 3.78
C GLU A 91 1.99 -20.76 3.76
N GLY A 92 1.56 -19.68 3.12
CA GLY A 92 2.28 -18.43 2.95
C GLY A 92 1.71 -17.31 3.82
N TYR A 93 1.76 -16.09 3.28
CA TYR A 93 1.36 -14.88 4.00
C TYR A 93 -0.16 -14.83 4.25
N THR A 94 -0.58 -14.60 5.48
CA THR A 94 -1.98 -14.33 5.84
C THR A 94 -2.23 -12.82 5.86
N PRO A 95 -3.09 -12.28 4.99
CA PRO A 95 -3.42 -10.86 5.03
C PRO A 95 -4.10 -10.47 6.34
N GLN A 96 -3.56 -9.43 6.99
CA GLN A 96 -4.13 -8.92 8.22
C GLN A 96 -5.44 -8.17 7.97
N ARG A 97 -6.40 -8.37 8.87
CA ARG A 97 -7.75 -7.81 8.75
C ARG A 97 -7.82 -6.31 8.96
N GLU A 98 -6.97 -5.74 9.80
CA GLU A 98 -7.07 -4.34 10.20
C GLU A 98 -5.82 -3.55 9.76
N LEU A 99 -6.04 -2.37 9.21
CA LEU A 99 -5.00 -1.47 8.72
C LEU A 99 -5.29 -0.04 9.19
N ASN A 100 -4.33 0.55 9.87
CA ASN A 100 -4.35 1.97 10.24
C ASN A 100 -3.45 2.75 9.31
N ARG A 101 -3.93 3.88 8.78
CA ARG A 101 -3.11 4.81 8.00
C ARG A 101 -3.18 6.23 8.55
N ALA A 102 -2.04 6.91 8.51
CA ALA A 102 -1.93 8.32 8.82
C ALA A 102 -1.06 8.99 7.77
N THR A 103 -1.50 10.14 7.27
CA THR A 103 -0.71 10.96 6.34
C THR A 103 -0.63 12.37 6.90
N LEU A 104 0.55 12.99 6.82
CA LEU A 104 0.75 14.39 7.12
C LEU A 104 1.52 15.04 5.98
N GLY A 105 1.10 16.23 5.54
CA GLY A 105 1.73 16.92 4.44
C GLY A 105 1.67 18.42 4.53
N VAL A 106 2.53 19.04 3.74
CA VAL A 106 2.67 20.48 3.57
C VAL A 106 2.69 20.83 2.09
N SER A 107 2.11 21.97 1.75
CA SER A 107 2.09 22.55 0.42
C SER A 107 2.50 24.01 0.52
N GLN A 108 3.51 24.39 -0.27
CA GLN A 108 4.08 25.73 -0.34
C GLN A 108 3.97 26.25 -1.77
N LYS A 109 3.26 27.36 -1.97
CA LYS A 109 3.31 28.12 -3.22
C LYS A 109 4.65 28.84 -3.31
N LEU A 110 5.43 28.51 -4.32
CA LEU A 110 6.72 29.14 -4.61
C LEU A 110 6.52 30.36 -5.51
N THR A 111 5.64 30.24 -6.51
CA THR A 111 5.19 31.33 -7.39
C THR A 111 3.67 31.24 -7.58
N GLN A 112 3.10 32.05 -8.47
CA GLN A 112 1.66 31.96 -8.80
C GLN A 112 1.31 30.60 -9.41
N ASP A 113 2.24 30.00 -10.17
CA ASP A 113 2.01 28.80 -10.97
C ASP A 113 2.73 27.57 -10.42
N LEU A 114 3.69 27.75 -9.50
CA LEU A 114 4.52 26.67 -8.96
C LEU A 114 4.22 26.40 -7.48
N THR A 115 3.92 25.14 -7.16
CA THR A 115 3.68 24.66 -5.80
C THR A 115 4.57 23.47 -5.46
N LEU A 116 5.33 23.58 -4.37
CA LEU A 116 6.08 22.49 -3.75
C LEU A 116 5.20 21.77 -2.72
N ARG A 117 5.22 20.44 -2.73
CA ARG A 117 4.49 19.60 -1.79
C ARG A 117 5.42 18.57 -1.17
N GLY A 118 5.29 18.39 0.14
CA GLY A 118 5.97 17.32 0.88
C GLY A 118 4.94 16.56 1.71
N ASN A 119 5.06 15.26 1.83
CA ASN A 119 4.22 14.47 2.73
C ASN A 119 4.95 13.25 3.28
N TYR A 120 4.47 12.80 4.43
CA TYR A 120 4.85 11.57 5.09
C TYR A 120 3.61 10.70 5.28
N ASN A 121 3.72 9.44 4.87
CA ASN A 121 2.69 8.44 5.02
C ASN A 121 3.17 7.37 5.99
N TRP A 122 2.28 6.96 6.88
CA TRP A 122 2.47 5.87 7.80
C TRP A 122 1.29 4.91 7.65
N ARG A 123 1.58 3.63 7.53
CA ARG A 123 0.60 2.55 7.46
C ARG A 123 1.04 1.43 8.38
N LYS A 124 0.13 0.94 9.20
CA LYS A 124 0.41 -0.13 10.16
C LYS A 124 -0.74 -1.12 10.21
N ASN A 125 -0.41 -2.39 10.05
CA ASN A 125 -1.24 -3.51 10.48
C ASN A 125 -0.50 -4.25 11.61
N ASP A 126 -1.00 -5.42 12.01
CA ASP A 126 -0.46 -6.16 13.17
C ASP A 126 0.97 -6.68 12.95
N ASP A 127 1.35 -6.98 11.70
CA ASP A 127 2.65 -7.59 11.37
C ASP A 127 3.64 -6.62 10.73
N VAL A 128 3.15 -5.59 10.04
CA VAL A 128 3.92 -4.75 9.14
C VAL A 128 3.66 -3.28 9.42
N THR A 129 4.76 -2.53 9.50
CA THR A 129 4.73 -1.07 9.49
C THR A 129 5.42 -0.57 8.22
N GLN A 130 4.68 0.18 7.40
CA GLN A 130 5.17 0.83 6.19
C GLN A 130 5.22 2.34 6.40
N GLN A 131 6.29 2.96 5.91
CA GLN A 131 6.50 4.40 6.00
C GLN A 131 6.99 4.92 4.65
N GLY A 132 6.55 6.09 4.26
CA GLY A 132 6.95 6.72 3.01
C GLY A 132 7.07 8.23 3.15
N VAL A 133 8.05 8.82 2.49
CA VAL A 133 8.19 10.28 2.35
C VAL A 133 8.14 10.60 0.88
N ASN A 134 7.36 11.62 0.51
CA ASN A 134 7.20 12.06 -0.87
C ASN A 134 7.44 13.56 -0.97
N VAL A 135 8.12 13.97 -2.04
CA VAL A 135 8.29 15.38 -2.43
C VAL A 135 7.86 15.52 -3.88
N ALA A 136 7.04 16.53 -4.17
CA ALA A 136 6.49 16.78 -5.51
C ALA A 136 6.47 18.27 -5.83
N LEU A 137 6.73 18.60 -7.10
CA LEU A 137 6.51 19.93 -7.66
C LEU A 137 5.31 19.87 -8.61
N SER A 138 4.40 20.83 -8.48
CA SER A 138 3.21 20.95 -9.30
C SER A 138 3.20 22.32 -9.97
N MET A 139 3.06 22.33 -11.29
CA MET A 139 3.03 23.53 -12.11
C MET A 139 1.68 23.61 -12.83
N SER A 140 1.01 24.75 -12.75
CA SER A 140 -0.21 25.06 -13.52
C SER A 140 0.16 25.89 -14.75
N PHE A 141 -0.52 25.68 -15.87
CA PHE A 141 -0.33 26.41 -17.13
C PHE A 141 -1.65 27.01 -17.62
#